data_AF-A0A090SVP2-F1
#
_entry.id   AF-A0A090SVP2-F1
#
_cell.length_a   1.000
_cell.length_b   1.000
_cell.length_c   1.000
_cell.angle_alpha   90.00
_cell.angle_beta   90.00
_cell.angle_gamma   90.00
#
_symmetry.space_group_name_H-M   'P 1'
#
loop_
_entity.id
_entity.type
_entity.pdbx_description
1 polymer ?
#
loop_
_entity_poly.entity_id
_entity_poly.type
_entity_poly.pdbx_seq_one_letter_code
_entity_poly.pdbx_strand_id
1 'polypeptide(L)'
;MVFWGWQLVLLLALISLPLGYTTSKEYAELEWPIDLLIVLVWVLYGVLFFGTIAKRKVEHIFVANWFFAAFIIVIAMIFVVNNLAMPASLMKSYSVYAGAQDAIVQWWWGHNAVGFLLTAGVIGMNYYFIPKVADRPIYSYRLSIIHFWGLVALYLAGTHHLIYSSVPLWVQNIGIVMSLILWLPSWAGAFNSAMTLLQNKQKLKTDYIMLFFFSAILYYCLATFEGPLLAIRWFNMIAHNSEWVIGHVHSGALGWVGMSGIAVFYYFIPKLWGKEELWSPRLLKWHFWLAHAGVALYAIALWVAGIGEGVMWLAQGDNGELQYSFVEAMNFKAPWLFLRFFGGALFVLGLFLMVLNLYNTVRMPLTRRVSSEGGVS
;
A
#
# COMPACT_ATOMS: atom_id res chain seq x y z
N MET A 1 -1.36 8.50 23.67
CA MET A 1 -2.76 8.70 23.23
C MET A 1 -2.97 8.16 21.83
N VAL A 2 -2.30 8.68 20.79
CA VAL A 2 -2.42 8.20 19.39
C VAL A 2 -2.27 6.68 19.27
N PHE A 3 -1.20 6.10 19.84
CA PHE A 3 -0.97 4.66 19.84
C PHE A 3 -2.17 3.86 20.38
N TRP A 4 -2.56 4.09 21.64
CA TRP A 4 -3.67 3.34 22.27
C TRP A 4 -5.02 3.62 21.61
N GLY A 5 -5.25 4.84 21.11
CA GLY A 5 -6.45 5.17 20.34
C GLY A 5 -6.53 4.35 19.05
N TRP A 6 -5.42 4.22 18.32
CA TRP A 6 -5.37 3.38 17.12
C TRP A 6 -5.53 1.88 17.45
N GLN A 7 -4.92 1.40 18.55
CA GLN A 7 -5.15 0.02 19.00
C GLN A 7 -6.62 -0.25 19.35
N LEU A 8 -7.31 0.72 19.94
CA LEU A 8 -8.74 0.62 20.23
C LEU A 8 -9.57 0.57 18.93
N VAL A 9 -9.26 1.40 17.93
CA VAL A 9 -9.90 1.34 16.60
C VAL A 9 -9.74 -0.06 15.98
N LEU A 10 -8.52 -0.62 16.00
CA LEU A 10 -8.26 -1.96 15.46
C LEU A 10 -9.05 -3.05 16.20
N LEU A 11 -9.13 -2.96 17.53
CA LEU A 11 -9.91 -3.89 18.34
C LEU A 11 -11.41 -3.78 18.05
N LEU A 12 -11.93 -2.55 17.92
CA LEU A 12 -13.33 -2.31 17.56
C LEU A 12 -13.64 -2.87 16.18
N ALA A 13 -12.77 -2.66 15.19
CA ALA A 13 -12.92 -3.24 13.85
C ALA A 13 -12.94 -4.77 13.86
N LEU A 14 -12.03 -5.40 14.62
CA LEU A 14 -11.95 -6.85 14.77
C LEU A 14 -13.24 -7.45 15.37
N ILE A 15 -13.94 -6.68 16.22
CA ILE A 15 -15.18 -7.12 16.86
C ILE A 15 -16.39 -6.76 15.99
N SER A 16 -16.47 -5.55 15.46
CA SER A 16 -17.67 -5.02 14.81
C SER A 16 -17.94 -5.65 13.45
N LEU A 17 -16.90 -5.88 12.64
CA LEU A 17 -17.06 -6.41 11.29
C LEU A 17 -17.60 -7.86 11.29
N PRO A 18 -17.08 -8.80 12.11
CA PRO A 18 -17.66 -10.15 12.21
C PRO A 18 -19.07 -10.18 12.81
N LEU A 19 -19.45 -9.18 13.62
CA LEU A 19 -20.83 -9.02 14.10
C LEU A 19 -21.78 -8.49 13.02
N GLY A 20 -21.29 -8.18 11.83
CA GLY A 20 -22.09 -7.70 10.70
C GLY A 20 -22.30 -6.20 10.66
N TYR A 21 -21.65 -5.43 11.54
CA TYR A 21 -21.73 -3.97 11.51
C TYR A 21 -20.82 -3.42 10.42
N THR A 22 -21.42 -3.06 9.29
CA THR A 22 -20.73 -2.46 8.17
C THR A 22 -21.57 -1.41 7.44
N THR A 23 -20.89 -0.37 6.97
CA THR A 23 -21.42 0.62 6.01
C THR A 23 -21.54 0.07 4.60
N SER A 24 -20.95 -1.11 4.30
CA SER A 24 -20.78 -1.72 2.97
C SER A 24 -19.89 -0.94 1.99
N LYS A 25 -19.21 0.11 2.45
CA LYS A 25 -18.25 0.88 1.68
C LYS A 25 -16.84 0.31 1.83
N GLU A 26 -16.20 -0.04 0.70
CA GLU A 26 -14.83 -0.56 0.70
C GLU A 26 -13.84 0.42 1.36
N TYR A 27 -12.98 -0.10 2.23
CA TYR A 27 -12.02 0.66 3.04
C TYR A 27 -12.64 1.70 3.99
N ALA A 28 -13.97 1.75 4.12
CA ALA A 28 -14.71 2.63 5.00
C ALA A 28 -15.84 1.86 5.70
N GLU A 29 -15.59 0.58 6.00
CA GLU A 29 -16.61 -0.37 6.44
C GLU A 29 -17.11 -0.10 7.86
N LEU A 30 -16.32 0.58 8.69
CA LEU A 30 -16.63 0.80 10.09
C LEU A 30 -17.77 1.80 10.26
N GLU A 31 -18.63 1.56 11.25
CA GLU A 31 -19.79 2.42 11.51
C GLU A 31 -19.42 3.73 12.24
N TRP A 32 -20.31 4.71 12.15
CA TRP A 32 -20.06 6.10 12.50
C TRP A 32 -19.43 6.38 13.89
N PRO A 33 -19.66 5.62 14.99
CA PRO A 33 -18.97 5.89 16.25
C PRO A 33 -17.47 5.62 16.15
N ILE A 34 -17.09 4.60 15.38
CA ILE A 34 -15.69 4.24 15.15
C ILE A 34 -15.05 5.25 14.21
N ASP A 35 -15.79 5.75 13.22
CA ASP A 35 -15.31 6.83 12.35
C ASP A 35 -14.98 8.11 13.12
N LEU A 36 -15.82 8.51 14.07
CA LEU A 36 -15.54 9.65 14.94
C LEU A 36 -14.29 9.42 15.80
N LEU A 37 -14.09 8.20 16.30
CA LEU A 37 -12.86 7.84 17.01
C LEU A 37 -11.63 7.92 16.10
N ILE A 38 -11.74 7.43 14.86
CA ILE A 38 -10.67 7.54 13.85
C ILE A 38 -10.33 9.00 13.61
N VAL A 39 -11.32 9.86 13.37
CA VAL A 39 -11.11 11.30 13.16
C VAL A 39 -10.38 11.92 14.35
N LEU A 40 -10.81 11.62 15.58
CA LEU A 40 -10.16 12.14 16.79
C LEU A 40 -8.70 11.70 16.89
N VAL A 41 -8.43 10.40 16.71
CA VAL A 41 -7.07 9.84 16.77
C VAL A 41 -6.19 10.40 15.65
N TRP A 42 -6.75 10.60 14.46
CA TRP A 42 -6.06 11.14 13.30
C TRP A 42 -5.71 12.61 13.47
N VAL A 43 -6.60 13.42 14.05
CA VAL A 43 -6.32 14.82 14.42
C VAL A 43 -5.19 14.89 15.44
N LEU A 44 -5.21 14.03 16.48
CA LEU A 44 -4.12 13.96 17.45
C LEU A 44 -2.79 13.55 16.79
N TYR A 45 -2.82 12.64 15.82
CA TYR A 45 -1.65 12.26 15.03
C TYR A 45 -1.13 13.43 14.20
N GLY A 46 -2.01 14.17 13.53
CA GLY A 46 -1.66 15.37 12.78
C GLY A 46 -1.02 16.44 13.66
N VAL A 47 -1.61 16.76 14.82
CA VAL A 47 -1.04 17.72 15.78
C VAL A 47 0.36 17.29 16.22
N LEU A 48 0.55 16.00 16.51
CA LEU A 48 1.86 15.47 16.90
C LEU A 48 2.89 15.61 15.77
N PHE A 49 2.52 15.22 14.55
CA PHE A 49 3.40 15.27 13.40
C PHE A 49 3.78 16.71 13.01
N PHE A 50 2.78 17.58 12.80
CA PHE A 50 3.01 18.97 12.42
C PHE A 50 3.65 19.78 13.56
N GLY A 51 3.30 19.50 14.82
CA GLY A 51 3.98 20.07 15.98
C GLY A 51 5.46 19.70 16.06
N THR A 52 5.82 18.49 15.62
CA THR A 52 7.23 18.06 15.51
C THR A 52 7.95 18.82 14.40
N ILE A 53 7.32 19.02 13.23
CA ILE A 53 7.87 19.84 12.14
C ILE A 53 8.04 21.30 12.56
N ALA A 54 7.10 21.86 13.33
CA ALA A 54 7.16 23.23 13.82
C ALA A 54 8.35 23.47 14.77
N LYS A 55 8.72 22.45 15.57
CA LYS A 55 9.86 22.48 16.51
C LYS A 55 11.17 22.01 15.90
N ARG A 56 11.27 21.90 14.57
CA ARG A 56 12.48 21.43 13.89
C ARG A 56 13.65 22.40 14.14
N LYS A 57 14.87 21.86 14.12
CA LYS A 57 16.12 22.64 14.23
C LYS A 57 16.68 23.09 12.87
N VAL A 58 16.41 22.31 11.83
CA VAL A 58 16.90 22.58 10.47
C VAL A 58 15.89 23.43 9.70
N GLU A 59 16.37 24.37 8.89
CA GLU A 59 15.50 25.29 8.15
C GLU A 59 14.59 24.55 7.16
N HIS A 60 15.18 23.65 6.38
CA HIS A 60 14.48 22.89 5.35
C HIS A 60 13.72 21.68 5.94
N ILE A 61 12.51 21.47 5.44
CA ILE A 61 11.73 20.26 5.72
C ILE A 61 12.15 19.20 4.71
N PHE A 62 12.56 18.03 5.20
CA PHE A 62 12.97 16.91 4.37
C PHE A 62 11.81 16.34 3.55
N VAL A 63 12.09 15.87 2.33
CA VAL A 63 11.08 15.39 1.36
C VAL A 63 10.19 14.28 1.94
N ALA A 64 10.73 13.37 2.75
CA ALA A 64 9.93 12.35 3.43
C ALA A 64 8.75 12.95 4.19
N ASN A 65 8.97 14.09 4.85
CA ASN A 65 7.95 14.78 5.62
C ASN A 65 6.92 15.50 4.73
N TRP A 66 7.25 15.82 3.48
CA TRP A 66 6.26 16.34 2.52
C TRP A 66 5.23 15.26 2.21
N PHE A 67 5.70 14.05 1.90
CA PHE A 67 4.83 12.90 1.66
C PHE A 67 4.00 12.53 2.88
N PHE A 68 4.60 12.49 4.08
CA PHE A 68 3.83 12.25 5.31
C PHE A 68 2.82 13.38 5.60
N ALA A 69 3.17 14.64 5.37
CA ALA A 69 2.23 15.76 5.53
C ALA A 69 1.04 15.64 4.57
N ALA A 70 1.31 15.38 3.29
CA ALA A 70 0.27 15.20 2.28
C ALA A 70 -0.62 14.00 2.62
N PHE A 71 -0.02 12.88 3.02
CA PHE A 71 -0.72 11.69 3.53
C PHE A 71 -1.69 12.05 4.66
N ILE A 72 -1.22 12.72 5.70
CA ILE A 72 -2.04 13.05 6.88
C ILE A 72 -3.22 13.94 6.49
N ILE A 73 -2.94 15.01 5.73
CA ILE A 73 -3.95 16.02 5.36
C ILE A 73 -4.99 15.42 4.42
N VAL A 74 -4.54 14.75 3.35
CA VAL A 74 -5.45 14.24 2.33
C VAL A 74 -6.30 13.13 2.91
N ILE A 75 -5.73 12.16 3.63
CA ILE A 75 -6.53 11.09 4.29
C ILE A 75 -7.59 11.67 5.22
N ALA A 76 -7.25 12.68 6.05
CA ALA A 76 -8.23 13.32 6.93
C ALA A 76 -9.41 13.92 6.14
N MET A 77 -9.10 14.65 5.06
CA MET A 77 -10.11 15.28 4.20
C MET A 77 -11.01 14.24 3.52
N ILE A 78 -10.41 13.25 2.86
CA ILE A 78 -11.18 12.29 2.06
C ILE A 78 -11.98 11.32 2.95
N PHE A 79 -11.46 10.96 4.13
CA PHE A 79 -12.15 10.10 5.09
C PHE A 79 -13.42 10.78 5.60
N VAL A 80 -13.31 12.04 6.05
CA VAL A 80 -14.47 12.79 6.55
C VAL A 80 -15.55 12.93 5.48
N VAL A 81 -15.17 13.25 4.24
CA VAL A 81 -16.13 13.45 3.14
C VAL A 81 -16.83 12.15 2.76
N ASN A 82 -16.12 11.02 2.67
CA ASN A 82 -16.72 9.75 2.29
C ASN A 82 -17.62 9.14 3.36
N ASN A 83 -17.28 9.38 4.63
CA ASN A 83 -17.97 8.83 5.80
C ASN A 83 -19.05 9.78 6.34
N LEU A 84 -19.44 10.82 5.59
CA LEU A 84 -20.65 11.56 5.90
C LEU A 84 -21.85 10.62 5.79
N ALA A 85 -22.49 10.36 6.92
CA ALA A 85 -23.61 9.44 7.02
C ALA A 85 -24.63 9.95 8.04
N MET A 86 -25.90 9.60 7.82
CA MET A 86 -26.99 9.83 8.76
C MET A 86 -27.10 8.62 9.71
N PRO A 87 -26.86 8.78 11.03
CA PRO A 87 -27.03 7.70 11.99
C PRO A 87 -28.49 7.25 12.08
N ALA A 88 -28.73 5.96 11.89
CA ALA A 88 -30.03 5.32 12.11
C ALA A 88 -30.09 4.62 13.49
N SER A 89 -28.95 4.13 13.98
CA SER A 89 -28.78 3.59 15.33
C SER A 89 -27.31 3.70 15.76
N LEU A 90 -26.95 3.22 16.95
CA LEU A 90 -25.57 3.26 17.45
C LEU A 90 -24.57 2.61 16.48
N MET A 91 -24.91 1.46 15.89
CA MET A 91 -24.06 0.74 14.94
C MET A 91 -24.72 0.62 13.57
N LYS A 92 -25.51 1.62 13.17
CA LYS A 92 -26.02 1.70 11.81
C LYS A 92 -26.14 3.13 11.33
N SER A 93 -25.66 3.37 10.11
CA SER A 93 -25.81 4.64 9.39
C SER A 93 -26.10 4.42 7.91
N TYR A 94 -26.56 5.47 7.24
CA TYR A 94 -26.75 5.52 5.79
C TYR A 94 -25.94 6.66 5.19
N SER A 95 -25.24 6.40 4.09
CA SER A 95 -24.48 7.43 3.34
C SER A 95 -25.37 8.63 3.02
N VAL A 96 -24.81 9.85 3.12
CA VAL A 96 -25.51 11.06 2.66
C VAL A 96 -25.60 11.14 1.13
N TYR A 97 -24.82 10.33 0.41
CA TYR A 97 -24.83 10.23 -1.04
C TYR A 97 -25.59 8.97 -1.48
N ALA A 98 -26.00 8.91 -2.75
CA ALA A 98 -26.61 7.72 -3.35
C ALA A 98 -26.19 7.52 -4.81
N GLY A 99 -26.36 6.29 -5.30
CA GLY A 99 -26.18 5.94 -6.72
C GLY A 99 -24.81 6.34 -7.28
N ALA A 100 -24.80 6.96 -8.46
CA ALA A 100 -23.56 7.38 -9.12
C ALA A 100 -22.74 8.40 -8.31
N GLN A 101 -23.39 9.25 -7.50
CA GLN A 101 -22.69 10.21 -6.65
C GLN A 101 -21.95 9.49 -5.52
N ASP A 102 -22.60 8.53 -4.86
CA ASP A 102 -21.96 7.75 -3.81
C ASP A 102 -20.80 6.92 -4.36
N ALA A 103 -20.95 6.35 -5.57
CA ALA A 103 -19.90 5.63 -6.26
C ALA A 103 -18.67 6.51 -6.55
N ILE A 104 -18.88 7.75 -7.03
CA ILE A 104 -17.79 8.70 -7.29
C ILE A 104 -17.07 9.07 -5.99
N VAL A 105 -17.81 9.40 -4.92
CA VAL A 105 -17.20 9.75 -3.63
C VAL A 105 -16.46 8.56 -3.04
N GLN A 106 -17.07 7.36 -3.12
CA GLN A 106 -16.50 6.11 -2.64
C GLN A 106 -15.16 5.80 -3.31
N TRP A 107 -15.06 5.93 -4.64
CA TRP A 107 -13.80 5.63 -5.33
C TRP A 107 -12.82 6.79 -5.40
N TRP A 108 -13.28 8.03 -5.21
CA TRP A 108 -12.40 9.11 -4.85
C TRP A 108 -11.72 8.83 -3.50
N TRP A 109 -12.46 8.34 -2.50
CA TRP A 109 -11.92 7.83 -1.24
C TRP A 109 -11.01 6.62 -1.45
N GLY A 110 -11.53 5.50 -1.98
CA GLY A 110 -10.84 4.22 -2.03
C GLY A 110 -9.52 4.29 -2.80
N HIS A 111 -9.52 4.96 -3.95
CA HIS A 111 -8.30 5.15 -4.73
C HIS A 111 -7.28 6.04 -4.00
N ASN A 112 -7.72 7.17 -3.42
CA ASN A 112 -6.82 8.06 -2.69
C ASN A 112 -6.40 7.49 -1.33
N ALA A 113 -7.15 6.56 -0.73
CA ALA A 113 -6.72 5.82 0.43
C ALA A 113 -5.46 5.01 0.06
N VAL A 114 -5.49 4.25 -1.03
CA VAL A 114 -4.29 3.56 -1.55
C VAL A 114 -3.21 4.57 -1.96
N GLY A 115 -3.57 5.68 -2.57
CA GLY A 115 -2.62 6.71 -3.04
C GLY A 115 -1.87 7.46 -1.95
N PHE A 116 -2.53 7.76 -0.85
CA PHE A 116 -1.93 8.57 0.21
C PHE A 116 -1.47 7.71 1.39
N LEU A 117 -2.24 6.70 1.80
CA LEU A 117 -1.84 5.80 2.88
C LEU A 117 -0.79 4.79 2.39
N LEU A 118 -1.08 4.08 1.30
CA LEU A 118 -0.25 2.95 0.82
C LEU A 118 0.82 3.35 -0.19
N THR A 119 0.71 4.52 -0.81
CA THR A 119 1.72 5.04 -1.74
C THR A 119 2.48 6.20 -1.11
N ALA A 120 1.86 7.38 -0.91
CA ALA A 120 2.58 8.54 -0.37
C ALA A 120 3.21 8.26 1.01
N GLY A 121 2.49 7.64 1.95
CA GLY A 121 3.03 7.26 3.26
C GLY A 121 4.23 6.32 3.16
N VAL A 122 4.15 5.29 2.32
CA VAL A 122 5.23 4.32 2.10
C VAL A 122 6.42 4.96 1.36
N ILE A 123 6.16 5.87 0.42
CA ILE A 123 7.19 6.67 -0.25
C ILE A 123 7.91 7.56 0.76
N GLY A 124 7.18 8.26 1.64
CA GLY A 124 7.76 9.07 2.70
C GLY A 124 8.67 8.24 3.61
N MET A 125 8.21 7.06 4.00
CA MET A 125 8.99 6.07 4.73
C MET A 125 10.27 5.68 3.96
N ASN A 126 10.15 5.33 2.68
CA ASN A 126 11.27 4.91 1.84
C ASN A 126 12.28 6.04 1.59
N TYR A 127 11.84 7.29 1.44
CA TYR A 127 12.72 8.47 1.34
C TYR A 127 13.62 8.64 2.56
N TYR A 128 13.21 8.16 3.73
CA TYR A 128 14.05 8.15 4.93
C TYR A 128 14.93 6.91 5.02
N PHE A 129 14.34 5.71 4.89
CA PHE A 129 15.04 4.46 5.17
C PHE A 129 15.98 4.02 4.05
N ILE A 130 15.63 4.22 2.77
CA ILE A 130 16.48 3.78 1.65
C ILE A 130 17.87 4.43 1.67
N PRO A 131 18.00 5.77 1.75
CA PRO A 131 19.31 6.42 1.87
C PRO A 131 20.09 5.93 3.10
N LYS A 132 19.38 5.71 4.21
CA LYS A 132 19.95 5.26 5.50
C LYS A 132 20.41 3.81 5.50
N VAL A 133 19.81 2.94 4.68
CA VAL A 133 20.23 1.55 4.50
C VAL A 133 21.34 1.47 3.46
N ALA A 134 21.22 2.21 2.36
CA ALA A 134 22.22 2.25 1.30
C ALA A 134 23.53 2.94 1.71
N ASP A 135 23.46 3.81 2.74
CA ASP A 135 24.54 4.72 3.13
C ASP A 135 24.99 5.61 1.95
N ARG A 136 23.99 6.17 1.28
CA ARG A 136 24.14 6.99 0.07
C ARG A 136 23.14 8.15 0.09
N PRO A 137 23.50 9.30 -0.50
CA PRO A 137 22.55 10.40 -0.64
C PRO A 137 21.42 10.02 -1.61
N ILE A 138 20.26 10.69 -1.45
CA ILE A 138 19.17 10.60 -2.43
C ILE A 138 19.71 11.01 -3.80
N TYR A 139 19.39 10.21 -4.81
CA TYR A 139 19.89 10.40 -6.17
C TYR A 139 19.53 11.78 -6.75
N SER A 140 18.26 12.19 -6.72
CA SER A 140 17.83 13.48 -7.29
C SER A 140 16.79 14.20 -6.44
N TYR A 141 17.18 15.36 -5.91
CA TYR A 141 16.26 16.27 -5.23
C TYR A 141 15.23 16.89 -6.19
N ARG A 142 15.63 17.25 -7.41
CA ARG A 142 14.70 17.79 -8.42
C ARG A 142 13.61 16.78 -8.77
N LEU A 143 13.98 15.51 -8.93
CA LEU A 143 13.03 14.45 -9.19
C LEU A 143 12.08 14.24 -8.01
N SER A 144 12.57 14.46 -6.79
CA SER A 144 11.73 14.42 -5.58
C SER A 144 10.62 15.49 -5.60
N ILE A 145 10.92 16.70 -6.09
CA ILE A 145 9.94 17.78 -6.25
C ILE A 145 8.89 17.42 -7.30
N ILE A 146 9.32 17.02 -8.49
CA ILE A 146 8.43 16.67 -9.61
C ILE A 146 7.52 15.50 -9.23
N HIS A 147 8.12 14.46 -8.65
CA HIS A 147 7.39 13.29 -8.17
C HIS A 147 6.37 13.65 -7.11
N PHE A 148 6.74 14.45 -6.09
CA PHE A 148 5.84 14.85 -5.02
C PHE A 148 4.64 15.64 -5.54
N TRP A 149 4.88 16.76 -6.22
CA TRP A 149 3.78 17.61 -6.70
C TRP A 149 2.95 16.95 -7.79
N GLY A 150 3.61 16.20 -8.68
CA GLY A 150 2.91 15.43 -9.71
C GLY A 150 2.01 14.38 -9.09
N LEU A 151 2.48 13.62 -8.09
CA LEU A 151 1.67 12.59 -7.43
C LEU A 151 0.50 13.23 -6.67
N VAL A 152 0.74 14.26 -5.86
CA VAL A 152 -0.31 14.93 -5.08
C VAL A 152 -1.39 15.55 -5.97
N ALA A 153 -1.01 16.15 -7.09
CA ALA A 153 -1.98 16.81 -7.99
C ALA A 153 -2.75 15.81 -8.88
N LEU A 154 -2.13 14.71 -9.29
CA LEU A 154 -2.69 13.80 -10.30
C LEU A 154 -3.38 12.57 -9.72
N TYR A 155 -3.33 12.34 -8.42
CA TYR A 155 -4.05 11.23 -7.75
C TYR A 155 -5.59 11.42 -7.74
N LEU A 156 -6.15 12.23 -8.64
CA LEU A 156 -7.59 12.40 -8.87
C LEU A 156 -8.20 11.26 -9.73
N ALA A 157 -7.48 10.14 -9.86
CA ALA A 157 -7.75 9.06 -10.80
C ALA A 157 -8.87 8.08 -10.38
N GLY A 158 -9.56 8.32 -9.25
CA GLY A 158 -10.48 7.35 -8.65
C GLY A 158 -11.62 6.86 -9.54
N THR A 159 -12.05 7.65 -10.52
CA THR A 159 -13.15 7.25 -11.41
C THR A 159 -12.75 6.17 -12.43
N HIS A 160 -11.48 5.74 -12.47
CA HIS A 160 -11.08 4.53 -13.20
C HIS A 160 -11.71 3.24 -12.64
N HIS A 161 -12.20 3.27 -11.39
CA HIS A 161 -12.91 2.15 -10.79
C HIS A 161 -14.33 2.02 -11.34
N LEU A 162 -14.82 3.02 -12.08
CA LEU A 162 -16.22 3.20 -12.48
C LEU A 162 -16.38 3.20 -13.99
N ILE A 163 -15.42 2.63 -14.70
CA ILE A 163 -15.42 2.50 -16.15
C ILE A 163 -16.55 1.55 -16.58
N TYR A 164 -17.33 1.98 -17.58
CA TYR A 164 -18.54 1.27 -18.06
C TYR A 164 -19.66 1.11 -17.01
N SER A 165 -19.63 1.92 -15.94
CA SER A 165 -20.73 2.01 -14.97
C SER A 165 -21.75 3.12 -15.33
N SER A 166 -22.71 3.36 -14.43
CA SER A 166 -23.71 4.43 -14.51
C SER A 166 -23.13 5.84 -14.30
N VAL A 167 -21.85 5.97 -13.93
CA VAL A 167 -21.17 7.27 -13.80
C VAL A 167 -21.04 7.96 -15.16
N PRO A 168 -21.25 9.28 -15.27
CA PRO A 168 -21.17 9.99 -16.56
C PRO A 168 -19.84 9.77 -17.29
N LEU A 169 -19.92 9.58 -18.61
CA LEU A 169 -18.77 9.23 -19.44
C LEU A 169 -17.61 10.23 -19.32
N TRP A 170 -17.90 11.53 -19.22
CA TRP A 170 -16.88 12.57 -19.07
C TRP A 170 -16.09 12.44 -17.76
N VAL A 171 -16.74 12.03 -16.67
CA VAL A 171 -16.12 11.79 -15.36
C VAL A 171 -15.21 10.55 -15.42
N GLN A 172 -15.67 9.49 -16.09
CA GLN A 172 -14.84 8.30 -16.34
C GLN A 172 -13.59 8.70 -17.14
N ASN A 173 -13.74 9.48 -18.21
CA ASN A 173 -12.62 9.88 -19.07
C ASN A 173 -11.57 10.72 -18.32
N ILE A 174 -11.98 11.57 -17.38
CA ILE A 174 -11.04 12.28 -16.50
C ILE A 174 -10.20 11.28 -15.69
N GLY A 175 -10.83 10.27 -15.08
CA GLY A 175 -10.14 9.23 -14.32
C GLY A 175 -9.12 8.47 -15.17
N ILE A 176 -9.50 8.11 -16.39
CA ILE A 176 -8.60 7.42 -17.34
C ILE A 176 -7.39 8.29 -17.66
N VAL A 177 -7.60 9.54 -18.09
CA VAL A 177 -6.51 10.45 -18.47
C VAL A 177 -5.59 10.72 -17.28
N MET A 178 -6.15 11.00 -16.09
CA MET A 178 -5.34 11.24 -14.90
C MET A 178 -4.55 10.01 -14.48
N SER A 179 -5.12 8.80 -14.60
CA SER A 179 -4.41 7.54 -14.34
C SER A 179 -3.20 7.35 -15.26
N LEU A 180 -3.35 7.65 -16.55
CA LEU A 180 -2.27 7.54 -17.52
C LEU A 180 -1.14 8.55 -17.23
N ILE A 181 -1.49 9.79 -16.88
CA ILE A 181 -0.49 10.81 -16.53
C ILE A 181 0.19 10.47 -15.19
N LEU A 182 -0.55 9.92 -14.22
CA LEU A 182 -0.06 9.52 -12.89
C LEU A 182 1.06 8.47 -12.94
N TRP A 183 1.19 7.73 -14.04
CA TRP A 183 2.33 6.85 -14.28
C TRP A 183 3.67 7.58 -14.17
N LEU A 184 3.77 8.78 -14.75
CA LEU A 184 5.02 9.56 -14.81
C LEU A 184 5.55 9.96 -13.43
N PRO A 185 4.79 10.64 -12.54
CA PRO A 185 5.28 10.94 -11.21
C PRO A 185 5.50 9.65 -10.43
N SER A 186 4.65 8.62 -10.54
CA SER A 186 4.85 7.37 -9.81
C SER A 186 6.21 6.74 -10.12
N TRP A 187 6.56 6.60 -11.40
CA TRP A 187 7.84 6.06 -11.84
C TRP A 187 9.02 6.99 -11.57
N ALA A 188 8.83 8.31 -11.55
CA ALA A 188 9.86 9.24 -11.09
C ALA A 188 10.30 8.93 -9.64
N GLY A 189 9.35 8.63 -8.75
CA GLY A 189 9.65 8.22 -7.36
C GLY A 189 10.36 6.87 -7.28
N ALA A 190 9.91 5.91 -8.08
CA ALA A 190 10.52 4.59 -8.17
C ALA A 190 11.98 4.68 -8.66
N PHE A 191 12.20 5.44 -9.74
CA PHE A 191 13.52 5.67 -10.30
C PHE A 191 14.45 6.36 -9.31
N ASN A 192 13.98 7.41 -8.61
CA ASN A 192 14.78 8.09 -7.59
C ASN A 192 15.23 7.13 -6.48
N SER A 193 14.32 6.27 -6.02
CA SER A 193 14.58 5.27 -4.97
C SER A 193 15.55 4.18 -5.46
N ALA A 194 15.32 3.64 -6.66
CA ALA A 194 16.17 2.62 -7.27
C ALA A 194 17.59 3.13 -7.49
N MET A 195 17.73 4.33 -8.06
CA MET A 195 19.04 4.94 -8.29
C MET A 195 19.75 5.26 -6.97
N THR A 196 19.02 5.56 -5.90
CA THR A 196 19.60 5.71 -4.55
C THR A 196 20.21 4.41 -4.04
N LEU A 197 19.50 3.27 -4.17
CA LEU A 197 20.03 1.96 -3.80
C LEU A 197 21.22 1.54 -4.69
N LEU A 198 21.12 1.75 -6.01
CA LEU A 198 22.14 1.34 -6.97
C LEU A 198 23.46 2.10 -6.84
N GLN A 199 23.52 3.19 -6.06
CA GLN A 199 24.78 3.84 -5.68
C GLN A 199 25.65 2.96 -4.75
N ASN A 200 25.08 1.94 -4.09
CA ASN A 200 25.84 0.97 -3.30
C ASN A 200 25.61 -0.47 -3.79
N LYS A 201 26.03 -0.74 -5.02
CA LYS A 201 25.87 -2.06 -5.67
C LYS A 201 26.49 -3.21 -4.90
N GLN A 202 27.57 -2.97 -4.15
CA GLN A 202 28.24 -4.03 -3.39
C GLN A 202 27.40 -4.46 -2.20
N LYS A 203 26.85 -3.50 -1.44
CA LYS A 203 25.94 -3.80 -0.33
C LYS A 203 24.64 -4.45 -0.81
N LEU A 204 24.09 -4.00 -1.94
CA LEU A 204 22.86 -4.54 -2.51
C LEU A 204 22.94 -6.05 -2.80
N LYS A 205 24.13 -6.59 -3.12
CA LYS A 205 24.30 -8.02 -3.41
C LYS A 205 24.18 -8.93 -2.19
N THR A 206 24.43 -8.40 -0.99
CA THR A 206 24.58 -9.21 0.23
C THR A 206 23.60 -8.82 1.33
N ASP A 207 23.14 -7.56 1.36
CA ASP A 207 22.23 -7.04 2.37
C ASP A 207 20.76 -7.31 2.00
N TYR A 208 20.13 -8.24 2.70
CA TYR A 208 18.75 -8.63 2.45
C TYR A 208 17.71 -7.55 2.81
N ILE A 209 18.03 -6.62 3.73
CA ILE A 209 17.15 -5.47 4.01
C ILE A 209 17.13 -4.55 2.79
N MET A 210 18.31 -4.31 2.21
CA MET A 210 18.47 -3.53 0.99
C MET A 210 17.79 -4.21 -0.21
N LEU A 211 17.88 -5.54 -0.31
CA LEU A 211 17.15 -6.31 -1.32
C LEU A 211 15.63 -6.22 -1.15
N PHE A 212 15.10 -6.26 0.08
CA PHE A 212 13.66 -6.05 0.29
C PHE A 212 13.21 -4.66 -0.22
N PHE A 213 13.96 -3.60 0.04
CA PHE A 213 13.64 -2.28 -0.53
C PHE A 213 13.73 -2.27 -2.06
N PHE A 214 14.76 -2.91 -2.63
CA PHE A 214 14.92 -3.00 -4.07
C PHE A 214 13.74 -3.73 -4.72
N SER A 215 13.37 -4.89 -4.17
CA SER A 215 12.20 -5.65 -4.60
C SER A 215 10.90 -4.88 -4.44
N ALA A 216 10.74 -4.14 -3.33
CA ALA A 216 9.58 -3.29 -3.13
C ALA A 216 9.42 -2.26 -4.26
N ILE A 217 10.52 -1.64 -4.68
CA ILE A 217 10.52 -0.69 -5.81
C ILE A 217 10.13 -1.39 -7.12
N LEU A 218 10.59 -2.62 -7.37
CA LEU A 218 10.21 -3.36 -8.57
C LEU A 218 8.71 -3.69 -8.60
N TYR A 219 8.15 -4.15 -7.48
CA TYR A 219 6.70 -4.39 -7.37
C TYR A 219 5.89 -3.10 -7.43
N TYR A 220 6.43 -2.00 -6.91
CA TYR A 220 5.82 -0.68 -7.08
C TYR A 220 5.81 -0.25 -8.55
N CYS A 221 6.90 -0.43 -9.29
CA CYS A 221 6.92 -0.20 -10.75
C CYS A 221 5.89 -1.05 -11.47
N LEU A 222 5.78 -2.34 -11.11
CA LEU A 222 4.80 -3.26 -11.68
C LEU A 222 3.37 -2.77 -11.43
N ALA A 223 3.00 -2.54 -10.17
CA ALA A 223 1.65 -2.12 -9.80
C ALA A 223 1.31 -0.74 -10.39
N THR A 224 2.25 0.22 -10.36
CA THR A 224 2.01 1.57 -10.91
C THR A 224 2.11 1.66 -12.43
N PHE A 225 2.54 0.59 -13.10
CA PHE A 225 2.39 0.42 -14.55
C PHE A 225 1.06 -0.29 -14.88
N GLU A 226 0.74 -1.34 -14.14
CA GLU A 226 -0.48 -2.12 -14.29
C GLU A 226 -1.74 -1.28 -14.02
N GLY A 227 -1.75 -0.43 -12.98
CA GLY A 227 -2.89 0.42 -12.62
C GLY A 227 -3.35 1.33 -13.78
N PRO A 228 -2.47 2.15 -14.38
CA PRO A 228 -2.80 2.93 -15.57
C PRO A 228 -3.25 2.08 -16.77
N LEU A 229 -2.69 0.88 -16.93
CA LEU A 229 -3.12 -0.09 -17.95
C LEU A 229 -4.57 -0.50 -17.72
N LEU A 230 -4.91 -0.89 -16.50
CA LEU A 230 -6.26 -1.29 -16.06
C LEU A 230 -7.26 -0.14 -16.07
N ALA A 231 -6.81 1.12 -16.10
CA ALA A 231 -7.66 2.29 -16.31
C ALA A 231 -8.05 2.47 -17.78
N ILE A 232 -7.37 1.83 -18.74
CA ILE A 232 -7.76 1.90 -20.15
C ILE A 232 -8.98 1.01 -20.37
N ARG A 233 -10.02 1.54 -21.03
CA ARG A 233 -11.31 0.85 -21.25
C ARG A 233 -11.18 -0.60 -21.75
N TRP A 234 -10.30 -0.85 -22.71
CA TRP A 234 -10.10 -2.18 -23.29
C TRP A 234 -9.62 -3.20 -22.26
N PHE A 235 -8.66 -2.82 -21.41
CA PHE A 235 -8.17 -3.68 -20.34
C PHE A 235 -9.18 -3.77 -19.20
N ASN A 236 -9.79 -2.65 -18.82
CA ASN A 236 -10.81 -2.61 -17.79
C ASN A 236 -12.01 -3.51 -18.11
N MET A 237 -12.43 -3.57 -19.38
CA MET A 237 -13.54 -4.43 -19.82
C MET A 237 -13.30 -5.92 -19.49
N ILE A 238 -12.05 -6.36 -19.49
CA ILE A 238 -11.66 -7.74 -19.15
C ILE A 238 -11.38 -7.88 -17.65
N ALA A 239 -10.74 -6.89 -17.05
CA ALA A 239 -10.25 -6.96 -15.68
C ALA A 239 -11.30 -6.61 -14.61
N HIS A 240 -12.27 -5.75 -14.93
CA HIS A 240 -13.22 -5.26 -13.96
C HIS A 240 -14.10 -6.41 -13.43
N ASN A 241 -14.29 -6.45 -12.10
CA ASN A 241 -14.91 -7.56 -11.37
C ASN A 241 -14.19 -8.91 -11.45
N SER A 242 -13.00 -8.99 -12.05
CA SER A 242 -12.21 -10.22 -12.12
C SER A 242 -11.10 -10.26 -11.07
N GLU A 243 -10.51 -11.44 -10.87
CA GLU A 243 -9.37 -11.66 -10.00
C GLU A 243 -8.14 -10.84 -10.44
N TRP A 244 -8.11 -10.28 -11.66
CA TRP A 244 -7.00 -9.43 -12.09
C TRP A 244 -6.90 -8.18 -11.21
N VAL A 245 -8.02 -7.57 -10.83
CA VAL A 245 -8.02 -6.44 -9.89
C VAL A 245 -7.45 -6.85 -8.53
N ILE A 246 -7.77 -8.06 -8.05
CA ILE A 246 -7.20 -8.59 -6.80
C ILE A 246 -5.70 -8.87 -6.94
N GLY A 247 -5.26 -9.35 -8.11
CA GLY A 247 -3.84 -9.54 -8.45
C GLY A 247 -3.07 -8.23 -8.42
N HIS A 248 -3.64 -7.18 -9.02
CA HIS A 248 -3.10 -5.82 -8.99
C HIS A 248 -3.00 -5.28 -7.56
N VAL A 249 -4.06 -5.43 -6.76
CA VAL A 249 -4.05 -5.00 -5.36
C VAL A 249 -2.95 -5.71 -4.58
N HIS A 250 -2.77 -7.03 -4.75
CA HIS A 250 -1.79 -7.79 -3.98
C HIS A 250 -0.35 -7.66 -4.48
N SER A 251 -0.14 -7.37 -5.77
CA SER A 251 1.19 -7.02 -6.30
C SER A 251 1.71 -5.74 -5.62
N GLY A 252 0.84 -4.74 -5.43
CA GLY A 252 1.13 -3.53 -4.66
C GLY A 252 1.16 -3.77 -3.14
N ALA A 253 0.16 -4.42 -2.57
CA ALA A 253 0.03 -4.57 -1.12
C ALA A 253 1.12 -5.46 -0.52
N LEU A 254 1.39 -6.63 -1.11
CA LEU A 254 2.42 -7.53 -0.60
C LEU A 254 3.80 -7.14 -1.11
N GLY A 255 3.90 -6.86 -2.42
CA GLY A 255 5.15 -6.58 -3.09
C GLY A 255 5.73 -5.21 -2.76
N TRP A 256 4.92 -4.14 -2.75
CA TRP A 256 5.39 -2.79 -2.45
C TRP A 256 5.26 -2.44 -0.96
N VAL A 257 4.04 -2.43 -0.42
CA VAL A 257 3.77 -1.99 0.96
C VAL A 257 4.40 -2.97 1.95
N GLY A 258 4.09 -4.27 1.78
CA GLY A 258 4.57 -5.35 2.63
C GLY A 258 6.09 -5.41 2.67
N MET A 259 6.75 -5.51 1.51
CA MET A 259 8.22 -5.57 1.47
C MET A 259 8.91 -4.31 2.01
N SER A 260 8.37 -3.12 1.73
CA SER A 260 8.90 -1.87 2.32
C SER A 260 8.75 -1.87 3.84
N GLY A 261 7.58 -2.25 4.36
CA GLY A 261 7.33 -2.35 5.80
C GLY A 261 8.21 -3.38 6.49
N ILE A 262 8.39 -4.56 5.88
CA ILE A 262 9.29 -5.61 6.36
C ILE A 262 10.73 -5.08 6.46
N ALA A 263 11.24 -4.43 5.41
CA ALA A 263 12.58 -3.87 5.40
C ALA A 263 12.76 -2.81 6.51
N VAL A 264 11.76 -1.95 6.69
CA VAL A 264 11.76 -0.94 7.74
C VAL A 264 11.77 -1.57 9.11
N PHE A 265 10.96 -2.60 9.38
CA PHE A 265 10.98 -3.28 10.66
C PHE A 265 12.32 -3.96 10.95
N TYR A 266 12.91 -4.64 9.97
CA TYR A 266 14.25 -5.22 10.13
C TYR A 266 15.36 -4.19 10.36
N TYR A 267 15.23 -2.99 9.80
CA TYR A 267 16.21 -1.92 10.02
C TYR A 267 15.99 -1.16 11.33
N PHE A 268 14.73 -0.83 11.65
CA PHE A 268 14.39 0.14 12.68
C PHE A 268 14.30 -0.50 14.07
N ILE A 269 13.66 -1.67 14.20
CA ILE A 269 13.40 -2.29 15.51
C ILE A 269 14.71 -2.63 16.26
N PRO A 270 15.73 -3.26 15.64
CA PRO A 270 16.99 -3.52 16.33
C PRO A 270 17.64 -2.24 16.86
N LYS A 271 17.65 -1.17 16.06
CA LYS A 271 18.22 0.12 16.44
C LYS A 271 17.47 0.80 17.58
N LEU A 272 16.14 0.69 17.59
CA LEU A 272 15.31 1.21 18.68
C LEU A 272 15.61 0.51 20.02
N TRP A 273 16.02 -0.76 19.98
CA TRP A 273 16.46 -1.56 21.14
C TRP A 273 17.98 -1.54 21.37
N GLY A 274 18.73 -0.66 20.70
CA GLY A 274 20.18 -0.55 20.86
C GLY A 274 20.95 -1.80 20.43
N LYS A 275 20.44 -2.55 19.45
CA LYS A 275 21.08 -3.71 18.84
C LYS A 275 21.74 -3.33 17.53
N GLU A 276 22.96 -3.82 17.32
CA GLU A 276 23.71 -3.61 16.08
C GLU A 276 23.36 -4.64 15.00
N GLU A 277 22.97 -5.84 15.42
CA GLU A 277 22.69 -6.97 14.53
C GLU A 277 21.34 -7.62 14.82
N LEU A 278 20.82 -8.34 13.82
CA LEU A 278 19.65 -9.21 13.95
C LEU A 278 20.05 -10.55 14.54
N TRP A 279 19.11 -11.21 15.25
CA TRP A 279 19.34 -12.52 15.85
C TRP A 279 19.73 -13.60 14.84
N SER A 280 19.11 -13.60 13.66
CA SER A 280 19.45 -14.54 12.60
C SER A 280 19.39 -13.90 11.22
N PRO A 281 20.55 -13.62 10.60
CA PRO A 281 20.62 -13.21 9.18
C PRO A 281 20.07 -14.30 8.24
N ARG A 282 20.16 -15.58 8.65
CA ARG A 282 19.63 -16.70 7.87
C ARG A 282 18.10 -16.68 7.81
N LEU A 283 17.41 -16.33 8.90
CA LEU A 283 15.96 -16.18 8.88
C LEU A 283 15.50 -14.99 8.03
N LEU A 284 16.25 -13.89 8.06
CA LEU A 284 16.00 -12.75 7.16
C LEU A 284 16.08 -13.18 5.68
N LYS A 285 17.12 -13.95 5.32
CA LYS A 285 17.26 -14.52 3.97
C LYS A 285 16.10 -15.44 3.60
N TRP A 286 15.68 -16.34 4.48
CA TRP A 286 14.53 -17.22 4.22
C TRP A 286 13.23 -16.43 4.05
N HIS A 287 12.99 -15.44 4.92
CA HIS A 287 11.84 -14.56 4.80
C HIS A 287 11.83 -13.86 3.43
N PHE A 288 12.97 -13.33 2.97
CA PHE A 288 13.06 -12.69 1.65
C PHE A 288 12.57 -13.61 0.53
N TRP A 289 13.05 -14.86 0.49
CA TRP A 289 12.66 -15.80 -0.57
C TRP A 289 11.22 -16.29 -0.44
N LEU A 290 10.73 -16.51 0.79
CA LEU A 290 9.33 -16.88 1.02
C LEU A 290 8.38 -15.76 0.62
N ALA A 291 8.71 -14.50 0.94
CA ALA A 291 7.93 -13.34 0.53
C ALA A 291 7.90 -13.23 -1.00
N HIS A 292 9.04 -13.37 -1.69
CA HIS A 292 9.10 -13.32 -3.16
C HIS A 292 8.32 -14.45 -3.82
N ALA A 293 8.52 -15.69 -3.38
CA ALA A 293 7.77 -16.83 -3.89
C ALA A 293 6.27 -16.65 -3.65
N GLY A 294 5.91 -16.16 -2.46
CA GLY A 294 4.52 -15.85 -2.10
C GLY A 294 3.89 -14.83 -3.04
N VAL A 295 4.51 -13.66 -3.23
CA VAL A 295 3.98 -12.61 -4.13
C VAL A 295 3.95 -13.08 -5.58
N ALA A 296 4.98 -13.78 -6.06
CA ALA A 296 5.02 -14.26 -7.45
C ALA A 296 3.90 -15.28 -7.73
N LEU A 297 3.70 -16.26 -6.84
CA LEU A 297 2.60 -17.22 -6.98
C LEU A 297 1.24 -16.55 -6.88
N TYR A 298 1.08 -15.58 -5.97
CA TYR A 298 -0.15 -14.82 -5.81
C TYR A 298 -0.50 -14.05 -7.10
N ALA A 299 0.46 -13.29 -7.65
CA ALA A 299 0.26 -12.48 -8.84
C ALA A 299 -0.01 -13.34 -10.08
N ILE A 300 0.81 -14.37 -10.32
CA ILE A 300 0.65 -15.25 -11.49
C ILE A 300 -0.72 -15.96 -11.44
N ALA A 301 -1.10 -16.50 -10.28
CA ALA A 301 -2.39 -17.17 -10.12
C ALA A 301 -3.56 -16.24 -10.49
N LEU A 302 -3.52 -15.00 -10.01
CA LEU A 302 -4.62 -14.06 -10.22
C LEU A 302 -4.63 -13.38 -11.59
N TRP A 303 -3.48 -13.23 -12.24
CA TRP A 303 -3.46 -12.85 -13.65
C TRP A 303 -4.09 -13.93 -14.52
N VAL A 304 -3.72 -15.21 -14.32
CA VAL A 304 -4.31 -16.31 -15.10
C VAL A 304 -5.80 -16.43 -14.82
N ALA A 305 -6.21 -16.39 -13.54
CA ALA A 305 -7.62 -16.44 -13.15
C ALA A 305 -8.42 -15.27 -13.74
N GLY A 306 -7.92 -14.04 -13.55
CA GLY A 306 -8.65 -12.82 -13.89
C GLY A 306 -8.75 -12.55 -15.39
N ILE A 307 -7.68 -12.80 -16.15
CA ILE A 307 -7.72 -12.72 -17.61
C ILE A 307 -8.62 -13.83 -18.16
N GLY A 308 -8.45 -15.06 -17.67
CA GLY A 308 -9.23 -16.19 -18.16
C GLY A 308 -10.72 -16.05 -17.89
N GLU A 309 -11.14 -15.69 -16.67
CA GLU A 309 -12.56 -15.51 -16.38
C GLU A 309 -13.16 -14.30 -17.12
N GLY A 310 -12.41 -13.21 -17.27
CA GLY A 310 -12.86 -12.04 -18.03
C GLY A 310 -13.08 -12.36 -19.51
N VAL A 311 -12.19 -13.14 -20.11
CA VAL A 311 -12.35 -13.65 -21.49
C VAL A 311 -13.55 -14.59 -21.59
N MET A 312 -13.74 -15.50 -20.62
CA MET A 312 -14.89 -16.42 -20.63
C MET A 312 -16.22 -15.68 -20.51
N TRP A 313 -16.32 -14.62 -19.71
CA TRP A 313 -17.53 -13.81 -19.59
C TRP A 313 -17.89 -13.04 -20.87
N LEU A 314 -16.89 -12.69 -21.68
CA LEU A 314 -17.08 -11.93 -22.92
C LEU A 314 -17.17 -12.83 -24.17
N ALA A 315 -16.92 -14.14 -24.04
CA ALA A 315 -16.87 -15.05 -25.17
C ALA A 315 -18.26 -15.27 -25.79
N GLN A 316 -18.37 -15.03 -27.10
CA GLN A 316 -19.59 -15.20 -27.89
C GLN A 316 -19.36 -16.20 -29.02
N GLY A 317 -20.34 -17.07 -29.28
CA GLY A 317 -20.35 -17.97 -30.44
C GLY A 317 -20.61 -17.22 -31.74
N ASP A 318 -20.48 -17.90 -32.87
CA ASP A 318 -20.71 -17.32 -34.20
C ASP A 318 -22.15 -16.78 -34.38
N ASN A 319 -23.10 -17.29 -33.59
CA ASN A 319 -24.49 -16.86 -33.54
C ASN A 319 -24.77 -15.74 -32.51
N GLY A 320 -23.75 -15.25 -31.79
CA GLY A 320 -23.86 -14.20 -30.77
C GLY A 320 -24.27 -14.69 -29.37
N GLU A 321 -24.46 -15.99 -29.15
CA GLU A 321 -24.76 -16.55 -27.82
C GLU A 321 -23.51 -16.57 -26.93
N LEU A 322 -23.68 -16.43 -25.61
CA LEU A 322 -22.56 -16.57 -24.66
C LEU A 322 -22.05 -18.01 -24.66
N GLN A 323 -20.74 -18.20 -24.85
CA GLN A 323 -20.13 -19.53 -24.98
C GLN A 323 -20.04 -20.28 -23.65
N TYR A 324 -19.86 -19.56 -22.55
CA TYR A 324 -19.65 -20.14 -21.22
C TYR A 324 -20.71 -19.66 -20.24
N SER A 325 -21.18 -20.60 -19.41
CA SER A 325 -21.94 -20.28 -18.22
C SER A 325 -21.05 -19.65 -17.15
N PHE A 326 -21.65 -18.90 -16.22
CA PHE A 326 -20.91 -18.33 -15.09
C PHE A 326 -20.26 -19.43 -14.22
N VAL A 327 -20.91 -20.59 -14.07
CA VAL A 327 -20.40 -21.72 -13.29
C VAL A 327 -19.13 -22.30 -13.92
N GLU A 328 -19.03 -22.35 -15.25
CA GLU A 328 -17.81 -22.79 -15.94
C GLU A 328 -16.64 -21.83 -15.69
N ALA A 329 -16.87 -20.52 -15.72
CA ALA A 329 -15.85 -19.53 -15.37
C ALA A 329 -15.40 -19.67 -13.90
N MET A 330 -16.33 -19.93 -12.97
CA MET A 330 -16.00 -20.21 -11.57
C MET A 330 -15.15 -21.47 -11.41
N ASN A 331 -15.51 -22.55 -12.11
CA ASN A 331 -14.75 -23.80 -12.11
C ASN A 331 -13.35 -23.62 -12.70
N PHE A 332 -13.22 -22.82 -13.77
CA PHE A 332 -11.93 -22.47 -14.36
C PHE A 332 -11.02 -21.75 -13.35
N LYS A 333 -11.54 -20.79 -12.58
CA LYS A 333 -10.70 -20.03 -11.65
C LYS A 333 -10.35 -20.76 -10.36
N ALA A 334 -11.13 -21.76 -9.94
CA ALA A 334 -10.94 -22.49 -8.68
C ALA A 334 -9.49 -22.99 -8.40
N PRO A 335 -8.79 -23.70 -9.34
CA PRO A 335 -7.42 -24.13 -9.09
C PRO A 335 -6.44 -22.97 -8.88
N TRP A 336 -6.66 -21.83 -9.56
CA TRP A 336 -5.83 -20.64 -9.41
C TRP A 336 -6.08 -19.95 -8.05
N LEU A 337 -7.31 -19.96 -7.56
CA LEU A 337 -7.63 -19.47 -6.20
C LEU A 337 -6.94 -20.32 -5.12
N PHE A 338 -6.77 -21.63 -5.35
CA PHE A 338 -6.00 -22.49 -4.45
C PHE A 338 -4.50 -22.16 -4.50
N LEU A 339 -3.96 -21.90 -5.70
CA LEU A 339 -2.56 -21.45 -5.84
C LEU A 339 -2.32 -20.09 -5.16
N ARG A 340 -3.29 -19.16 -5.27
CA ARG A 340 -3.29 -17.89 -4.54
C ARG A 340 -3.20 -18.10 -3.03
N PHE A 341 -4.01 -19.02 -2.48
CA PHE A 341 -3.96 -19.37 -1.05
C PHE A 341 -2.56 -19.83 -0.63
N PHE A 342 -1.93 -20.71 -1.41
CA PHE A 342 -0.59 -21.18 -1.13
C PHE A 342 0.46 -20.04 -1.19
N GLY A 343 0.38 -19.17 -2.19
CA GLY A 343 1.23 -17.97 -2.28
C GLY A 343 1.09 -17.05 -1.06
N GLY A 344 -0.15 -16.79 -0.64
CA GLY A 344 -0.43 -16.02 0.57
C GLY A 344 0.12 -16.69 1.84
N ALA A 345 -0.02 -18.01 1.97
CA ALA A 345 0.50 -18.78 3.09
C ALA A 345 2.03 -18.69 3.20
N LEU A 346 2.77 -18.71 2.07
CA LEU A 346 4.22 -18.51 2.08
C LEU A 346 4.61 -17.11 2.57
N PHE A 347 3.89 -16.08 2.13
CA PHE A 347 4.14 -14.70 2.57
C PHE A 347 3.91 -14.57 4.09
N VAL A 348 2.80 -15.11 4.60
CA VAL A 348 2.47 -15.12 6.03
C VAL A 348 3.49 -15.93 6.83
N LEU A 349 3.94 -17.08 6.33
CA LEU A 349 5.03 -17.84 6.94
C LEU A 349 6.30 -17.00 7.08
N GLY A 350 6.63 -16.21 6.05
CA GLY A 350 7.69 -15.21 6.10
C GLY A 350 7.52 -14.20 7.25
N LEU A 351 6.31 -13.68 7.45
CA LEU A 351 6.01 -12.77 8.58
C LEU A 351 6.22 -13.45 9.94
N PHE A 352 5.86 -14.73 10.09
CA PHE A 352 6.17 -15.47 11.32
C PHE A 352 7.68 -15.58 11.56
N LEU A 353 8.49 -15.81 10.52
CA LEU A 353 9.96 -15.78 10.64
C LEU A 353 10.47 -14.39 11.04
N MET A 354 9.84 -13.32 10.55
CA MET A 354 10.16 -11.95 10.97
C MET A 354 9.89 -11.73 12.45
N VAL A 355 8.70 -12.10 12.91
CA VAL A 355 8.32 -11.95 14.32
C VAL A 355 9.29 -12.73 15.21
N LEU A 356 9.58 -14.00 14.88
CA LEU A 356 10.54 -14.82 15.61
C LEU A 356 11.94 -14.17 15.66
N ASN A 357 12.43 -13.70 14.52
CA ASN A 357 13.76 -13.09 14.43
C ASN A 357 13.84 -11.78 15.23
N LEU A 358 12.86 -10.88 15.08
CA LEU A 358 12.83 -9.61 15.78
C LEU A 358 12.61 -9.77 17.29
N TYR A 359 11.73 -10.70 17.69
CA TYR A 359 11.51 -11.03 19.10
C TYR A 359 12.77 -11.52 19.79
N ASN A 360 13.52 -12.42 19.14
CA ASN A 360 14.79 -12.88 19.69
C ASN A 360 15.85 -11.77 19.66
N THR A 361 15.85 -10.91 18.63
CA THR A 361 16.76 -9.76 18.54
C THR A 361 16.62 -8.81 19.72
N VAL A 362 15.39 -8.41 20.07
CA VAL A 362 15.17 -7.49 21.20
C VAL A 362 15.56 -8.11 22.56
N ARG A 363 15.58 -9.45 22.64
CA ARG A 363 15.97 -10.23 23.84
C ARG A 363 17.46 -10.54 23.93
N MET A 364 18.25 -10.29 22.88
CA MET A 364 19.71 -10.41 22.96
C MET A 364 20.26 -9.47 24.04
N PRO A 365 21.46 -9.72 24.61
CA PRO A 365 22.15 -8.74 25.45
C PRO A 365 22.32 -7.41 24.70
N LEU A 366 22.37 -6.29 25.44
CA LEU A 366 22.71 -5.00 24.81
C LEU A 366 24.13 -5.05 24.30
N THR A 367 24.35 -4.56 23.08
CA THR A 367 25.72 -4.33 22.60
C THR A 367 26.29 -3.23 23.48
N ARG A 368 27.26 -3.55 24.36
CA ARG A 368 28.01 -2.53 25.10
C ARG A 368 28.71 -1.69 24.05
N ARG A 369 28.28 -0.44 23.87
CA ARG A 369 29.12 0.56 23.23
C ARG A 369 30.37 0.67 24.08
N VAL A 370 31.49 0.15 23.59
CA VAL A 370 32.79 0.54 24.13
C VAL A 370 32.90 2.02 23.81
N SER A 371 32.74 2.86 24.84
CA SER A 371 33.03 4.28 24.73
C SER A 371 34.48 4.41 24.30
N SER A 372 34.71 4.81 23.05
CA SER A 372 36.02 5.24 22.57
C SER A 372 36.37 6.65 23.10
N GLU A 373 36.03 6.92 24.36
CA GLU A 373 36.56 8.03 25.14
C GLU A 373 37.57 7.42 26.09
N GLY A 374 38.77 7.16 25.57
CA GLY A 374 39.81 6.45 26.29
C GLY A 374 41.12 6.48 25.52
N GLY A 375 41.61 7.68 25.24
CA GLY A 375 43.00 7.88 24.84
C GLY A 375 43.22 9.11 23.98
N VAL A 376 43.65 10.23 24.59
CA VAL A 376 44.99 10.80 24.38
C VAL A 376 45.40 11.50 25.69
N SER A 377 46.48 11.00 26.28
CA SER A 377 47.36 11.52 27.36
C SER A 377 46.81 12.48 28.42
#